data_AF-A0AAV5BEL4-F1
#
_entry.id   AF-A0AAV5BEL4-F1
#
_cell.length_a   1.000
_cell.length_b   1.000
_cell.length_c   1.000
_cell.angle_alpha   90.00
_cell.angle_beta   90.00
_cell.angle_gamma   90.00
#
_symmetry.space_group_name_H-M   'P 1'
#
loop_
_entity.id
_entity.type
_entity.pdbx_description
1 polymer ?
#
loop_
_entity_poly.entity_id
_entity_poly.type
_entity_poly.pdbx_seq_one_letter_code
_entity_poly.pdbx_strand_id
1 'polypeptide(L)'
;MKNYNTKEFLRIKRGYEQAAHLLAQGKCKPALTALKRPIRSLEYSSEKTLFLAKCYELEAQIYEKLEDHERSDHYRREARKIESQISG
;
A
#
# COMPACT_ATOMS: atom_id res chain seq x y z
N MET A 1 -28.04 2.31 -1.06
CA MET A 1 -26.58 2.33 -1.32
C MET A 1 -25.85 2.16 -0.01
N LYS A 2 -25.11 1.06 0.18
CA LYS A 2 -24.36 0.84 1.42
C LYS A 2 -23.13 1.77 1.39
N ASN A 3 -23.00 2.63 2.40
CA ASN A 3 -21.86 3.53 2.62
C ASN A 3 -20.60 2.73 3.02
N TYR A 4 -20.09 1.91 2.11
CA TYR A 4 -18.85 1.14 2.25
C TYR A 4 -17.60 2.05 2.26
N ASN A 5 -17.76 3.34 1.98
CA ASN A 5 -16.65 4.20 1.57
C ASN A 5 -15.72 4.64 2.72
N THR A 6 -16.24 4.89 3.94
CA THR A 6 -15.43 5.54 4.99
C THR A 6 -14.79 4.56 5.97
N LYS A 7 -15.53 3.56 6.46
CA LYS A 7 -15.01 2.63 7.50
C LYS A 7 -13.92 1.71 6.95
N GLU A 8 -14.08 1.24 5.72
CA GLU A 8 -13.08 0.40 5.07
C GLU A 8 -11.83 1.20 4.73
N PHE A 9 -11.99 2.41 4.19
CA PHE A 9 -10.87 3.32 3.92
C PHE A 9 -10.11 3.67 5.21
N LEU A 10 -10.81 3.94 6.32
CA LEU A 10 -10.16 4.17 7.62
C LEU A 10 -9.40 2.95 8.13
N ARG A 11 -9.94 1.74 7.95
CA ARG A 11 -9.23 0.49 8.30
C ARG A 11 -7.96 0.33 7.46
N ILE A 12 -8.04 0.66 6.17
CA ILE A 12 -6.92 0.59 5.24
C ILE A 12 -5.84 1.62 5.62
N LYS A 13 -6.24 2.86 5.89
CA LYS A 13 -5.35 3.93 6.36
C LYS A 13 -4.62 3.56 7.64
N ARG A 14 -5.33 3.02 8.64
CA ARG A 14 -4.72 2.54 9.89
C ARG A 14 -3.72 1.40 9.65
N GLY A 15 -4.04 0.47 8.74
CA GLY A 15 -3.13 -0.61 8.36
C GLY A 15 -1.83 -0.09 7.72
N TYR A 16 -1.94 0.93 6.86
CA TYR A 16 -0.79 1.62 6.27
C TYR A 16 0.06 2.32 7.35
N GLU A 17 -0.55 3.11 8.22
CA GLU A 17 0.15 3.82 9.30
C GLU A 17 0.88 2.84 10.22
N GLN A 18 0.22 1.73 10.57
CA GLN A 18 0.82 0.67 11.37
C GLN A 18 1.99 -0.01 10.63
N ALA A 19 1.85 -0.29 9.34
CA ALA A 19 2.92 -0.87 8.53
C ALA A 19 4.14 0.05 8.46
N ALA A 20 3.93 1.35 8.24
CA ALA A 20 4.99 2.36 8.21
C ALA A 20 5.72 2.45 9.56
N HIS A 21 4.97 2.43 10.67
CA HIS A 21 5.55 2.42 12.01
C HIS A 21 6.38 1.16 12.28
N LEU A 22 5.88 -0.02 11.89
CA LEU A 22 6.60 -1.29 12.04
C LEU A 22 7.86 -1.33 11.17
N LEU A 23 7.81 -0.80 9.96
CA LEU A 23 8.98 -0.66 9.08
C LEU A 23 10.04 0.25 9.69
N ALA A 24 9.65 1.38 10.27
CA ALA A 24 10.58 2.29 10.96
C ALA A 24 11.29 1.62 12.16
N GLN A 25 10.65 0.61 12.77
CA GLN A 25 11.25 -0.23 13.82
C GLN A 25 12.08 -1.41 13.28
N GLY A 26 12.25 -1.54 11.96
CA GLY A 26 12.92 -2.67 11.32
C GLY A 26 12.09 -3.97 11.26
N LYS A 27 10.83 -3.94 11.70
CA LYS A 27 9.93 -5.10 11.73
C LYS A 27 9.25 -5.33 10.38
N CYS A 28 10.03 -5.79 9.41
CA CYS A 28 9.60 -5.93 8.01
C CYS A 28 8.45 -6.95 7.81
N LYS A 29 8.54 -8.16 8.38
CA LYS A 29 7.48 -9.18 8.24
C LYS A 29 6.13 -8.74 8.85
N PRO A 30 6.09 -8.16 10.08
CA PRO A 30 4.88 -7.55 10.61
C PRO A 30 4.33 -6.40 9.75
N ALA A 31 5.20 -5.54 9.20
CA ALA A 31 4.79 -4.45 8.34
C ALA A 31 4.04 -4.96 7.09
N LEU A 32 4.55 -5.99 6.41
CA LEU A 32 3.86 -6.64 5.27
C LEU A 32 2.49 -7.18 5.67
N THR A 33 2.38 -7.76 6.86
CA THR A 33 1.12 -8.35 7.35
C THR A 33 0.06 -7.28 7.60
N ALA A 34 0.46 -6.14 8.16
CA ALA A 34 -0.41 -4.98 8.34
C ALA A 34 -0.87 -4.37 7.00
N LEU A 35 -0.04 -4.48 5.95
CA LEU A 35 -0.26 -3.92 4.62
C LEU A 35 -1.05 -4.82 3.65
N LYS A 36 -0.95 -6.16 3.77
CA LYS A 36 -1.57 -7.11 2.80
C LYS A 36 -3.09 -7.16 2.81
N ARG A 37 -3.73 -6.84 3.93
CA ARG A 37 -5.20 -6.79 4.06
C ARG A 37 -5.84 -5.61 3.31
N PRO A 38 -5.26 -4.39 3.32
CA PRO A 38 -5.86 -3.24 2.65
C PRO A 38 -5.90 -3.26 1.11
N ILE A 39 -4.89 -3.81 0.45
CA ILE A 39 -4.66 -3.66 -1.01
C ILE A 39 -5.69 -4.44 -1.84
N ARG A 40 -6.14 -5.61 -1.38
CA ARG A 40 -7.07 -6.49 -2.13
C ARG A 40 -8.51 -5.94 -2.24
N SER A 41 -8.88 -4.92 -1.47
CA SER A 41 -10.26 -4.39 -1.40
C SER A 41 -10.44 -2.98 -1.98
N LEU A 42 -9.38 -2.35 -2.50
CA LEU A 42 -9.45 -1.00 -3.07
C LEU A 42 -9.91 -1.08 -4.53
N GLU A 43 -11.19 -0.78 -4.78
CA GLU A 43 -11.71 -0.55 -6.12
C GLU A 43 -11.08 0.73 -6.71
N TYR A 44 -10.62 0.65 -7.96
CA TYR A 44 -10.05 1.73 -8.76
C TYR A 44 -11.05 2.89 -8.93
N SER A 45 -11.08 3.80 -7.96
CA SER A 45 -11.83 5.06 -8.00
C SER A 45 -10.94 6.17 -7.42
N SER A 46 -10.82 7.26 -8.17
CA SER A 46 -9.81 8.34 -8.12
C SER A 46 -8.99 8.52 -6.82
N GLU A 47 -9.61 8.77 -5.66
CA GLU A 47 -8.86 9.00 -4.40
C GLU A 47 -8.27 7.72 -3.78
N LYS A 48 -8.99 6.60 -3.90
CA LYS A 48 -8.55 5.29 -3.41
C LYS A 48 -7.36 4.76 -4.20
N THR A 49 -7.30 5.12 -5.48
CA THR A 49 -6.22 4.73 -6.39
C THR A 49 -4.90 5.39 -5.98
N LEU A 50 -4.89 6.68 -5.61
CA LEU A 50 -3.68 7.33 -5.07
C LEU A 50 -3.20 6.70 -3.76
N PHE A 51 -4.14 6.32 -2.88
CA PHE A 51 -3.79 5.63 -1.64
C PHE A 51 -3.21 4.22 -1.89
N LEU A 52 -3.72 3.53 -2.91
CA LEU A 52 -3.19 2.25 -3.37
C LEU A 52 -1.73 2.37 -3.84
N ALA A 53 -1.38 3.42 -4.60
CA ALA A 53 0.01 3.68 -5.01
C ALA A 53 0.94 3.83 -3.79
N LYS A 54 0.50 4.58 -2.76
CA LYS A 54 1.24 4.71 -1.50
C LYS A 54 1.43 3.37 -0.80
N CYS A 55 0.41 2.51 -0.79
CA CYS A 55 0.52 1.16 -0.25
C CYS A 55 1.56 0.34 -1.01
N TYR A 56 1.56 0.35 -2.34
CA TYR A 56 2.58 -0.37 -3.12
C TYR A 56 3.98 0.17 -2.91
N GLU A 57 4.17 1.48 -2.79
CA GLU A 57 5.48 2.06 -2.50
C GLU A 57 5.99 1.62 -1.12
N LEU A 58 5.12 1.57 -0.11
CA LEU A 58 5.49 1.05 1.20
C LEU A 58 5.81 -0.45 1.14
N GLU A 59 5.08 -1.24 0.35
CA GLU A 59 5.37 -2.66 0.13
C GLU A 59 6.76 -2.85 -0.50
N ALA A 60 7.09 -2.03 -1.49
CA ALA A 60 8.41 -2.03 -2.11
C ALA A 60 9.53 -1.71 -1.10
N GLN A 61 9.35 -0.69 -0.27
CA GLN A 61 10.33 -0.33 0.76
C GLN A 61 10.55 -1.47 1.76
N ILE A 62 9.49 -2.21 2.11
CA ILE A 62 9.62 -3.36 3.01
C ILE A 62 10.39 -4.50 2.31
N TYR A 63 10.11 -4.78 1.04
CA TYR A 63 10.83 -5.80 0.28
C TYR A 63 12.29 -5.43 0.02
N GLU A 64 12.60 -4.15 -0.18
CA GLU A 64 13.97 -3.63 -0.24
C GLU A 64 14.75 -3.94 1.06
N LYS A 65 14.13 -3.71 2.23
CA LYS A 65 14.73 -4.03 3.53
C LYS A 65 14.86 -5.53 3.79
N LEU A 66 14.11 -6.35 3.06
CA LEU A 66 14.19 -7.81 3.08
C LEU A 66 15.15 -8.37 2.01
N GLU A 67 15.85 -7.51 1.27
CA GLU A 67 16.76 -7.88 0.17
C GLU A 67 16.07 -8.63 -0.98
N ASP A 68 14.74 -8.49 -1.09
CA ASP A 68 13.92 -9.04 -2.18
C ASP A 68 13.71 -7.96 -3.24
N HIS A 69 14.78 -7.69 -4.00
CA HIS A 69 14.80 -6.60 -4.99
C HIS A 69 13.80 -6.83 -6.14
N GLU A 70 13.56 -8.07 -6.56
CA GLU A 70 12.57 -8.38 -7.60
C GLU A 70 11.17 -7.91 -7.20
N ARG A 71 10.75 -8.21 -5.96
CA ARG A 71 9.44 -7.76 -5.47
C ARG A 71 9.43 -6.27 -5.21
N SER A 72 10.51 -5.69 -4.67
CA SER A 72 10.64 -4.24 -4.52
C SER A 72 10.36 -3.51 -5.83
N ASP A 73 11.03 -3.92 -6.92
CA ASP A 73 10.88 -3.30 -8.23
C ASP A 73 9.53 -3.58 -8.89
N HIS A 74 8.94 -4.74 -8.64
CA HIS A 74 7.57 -5.02 -9.06
C HIS A 74 6.59 -4.00 -8.46
N TYR A 75 6.60 -3.83 -7.13
CA TYR A 75 5.64 -2.94 -6.46
C TYR A 75 5.90 -1.46 -6.75
N ARG A 76 7.16 -1.02 -6.91
CA ARG A 76 7.46 0.34 -7.42
C ARG A 76 6.87 0.60 -8.79
N ARG A 77 6.94 -0.37 -9.71
CA ARG A 77 6.34 -0.24 -11.03
C ARG A 77 4.82 -0.14 -10.96
N GLU A 78 4.17 -0.92 -10.10
CA GLU A 78 2.71 -0.84 -9.91
C GLU A 78 2.29 0.52 -9.31
N ALA A 79 3.03 1.04 -8.33
CA ALA A 79 2.80 2.38 -7.79
C ALA A 79 2.89 3.46 -8.87
N ARG A 80 3.97 3.45 -9.67
CA ARG A 80 4.19 4.43 -10.76
C ARG A 80 3.14 4.35 -11.86
N LYS A 81 2.69 3.14 -12.22
CA LYS A 81 1.61 2.96 -13.21
C LYS A 81 0.35 3.69 -12.77
N ILE A 82 -0.02 3.53 -11.50
CA ILE A 82 -1.18 4.20 -10.92
C ILE A 82 -1.00 5.72 -10.93
N GLU A 83 0.14 6.23 -10.47
CA GLU A 83 0.42 7.67 -10.44
C GLU A 83 0.36 8.29 -11.86
N SER A 84 0.87 7.56 -12.85
CA SER A 84 0.87 7.98 -14.27
C SER A 84 -0.55 8.00 -14.84
N GLN A 85 -1.40 7.03 -14.51
CA GLN A 85 -2.79 6.95 -14.97
C GLN A 85 -3.69 8.05 -14.39
N ILE A 86 -3.32 8.61 -13.24
CA ILE A 86 -4.09 9.68 -12.58
C ILE A 86 -3.63 11.07 -13.04
N SER A 87 -2.36 11.20 -13.46
CA SER A 87 -1.76 12.47 -13.85
C SER A 87 -1.91 12.80 -15.35
N GLY A 88 -2.34 11.85 -16.17
CA GLY A 88 -2.61 12.01 -17.60
C GLY A 88 -4.09 12.15 -17.91
#